data_AF-X1F2X8-F1
#
_entry.id   AF-X1F2X8-F1
#
_cell.length_a   1.000
_cell.length_b   1.000
_cell.length_c   1.000
_cell.angle_alpha   90.00
_cell.angle_beta   90.00
_cell.angle_gamma   90.00
#
_symmetry.space_group_name_H-M   'P 1'
#
loop_
_entity.id
_entity.type
_entity.pdbx_description
1 polymer ?
#
loop_
_entity_poly.entity_id
_entity_poly.type
_entity_poly.pdbx_seq_one_letter_code
_entity_poly.pdbx_strand_id
1 'polypeptide(L)'
;NGTVDICIGTHRLLQKDVAFKDLGLLIIDEEQRFGVAHKEYLRQMRREVDVLTLSATPIPRTLHMSLVGVKDMSTMETPPEERLPIKTYVAEYDERFIREAILRELCQQTAYDVARDASLLPAAP
;
A
#
# COMPACT_ATOMS: atom_id res chain seq x y z
N ASN A 1 5.36 -18.49 21.84
CA ASN A 1 5.88 -18.28 23.22
C ASN A 1 5.74 -16.85 23.74
N GLY A 2 5.29 -15.87 22.94
CA GLY A 2 5.00 -14.51 23.43
C GLY A 2 6.25 -13.73 23.87
N THR A 3 7.40 -14.05 23.26
CA THR A 3 8.68 -13.35 23.49
C THR A 3 8.89 -12.16 22.54
N VAL A 4 7.92 -11.91 21.66
CA VAL A 4 7.97 -10.88 20.62
C VAL A 4 6.77 -9.99 20.82
N ASP A 5 7.02 -8.71 21.03
CA ASP A 5 5.98 -7.70 21.28
C ASP A 5 5.42 -7.12 19.98
N ILE A 6 6.25 -7.04 18.92
CA ILE A 6 5.86 -6.49 17.62
C ILE A 6 6.29 -7.47 16.53
N CYS A 7 5.33 -7.88 15.71
CA CYS A 7 5.57 -8.70 14.52
C CYS A 7 5.13 -7.95 13.28
N ILE A 8 6.01 -7.85 12.29
CA ILE A 8 5.74 -7.22 11.00
C ILE A 8 5.90 -8.28 9.93
N GLY A 9 4.91 -8.42 9.06
CA GLY A 9 4.94 -9.39 7.99
C GLY A 9 3.79 -9.18 7.02
N THR A 10 3.74 -10.05 6.02
CA THR A 10 2.67 -10.03 5.02
C THR A 10 1.45 -10.78 5.52
N HIS A 11 0.45 -10.94 4.65
CA HIS A 11 -0.73 -11.79 4.88
C HIS A 11 -0.41 -13.22 5.35
N ARG A 12 0.84 -13.70 5.22
CA ARG A 12 1.27 -14.97 5.81
C ARG A 12 1.01 -15.05 7.32
N LEU A 13 1.09 -13.92 8.03
CA LEU A 13 0.81 -13.87 9.47
C LEU A 13 -0.66 -14.17 9.83
N LEU A 14 -1.57 -14.16 8.85
CA LEU A 14 -2.99 -14.49 9.01
C LEU A 14 -3.29 -15.97 8.77
N GLN A 15 -2.27 -16.79 8.46
CA GLN A 15 -2.43 -18.22 8.26
C GLN A 15 -2.58 -18.95 9.60
N LYS A 16 -3.26 -20.11 9.58
CA LYS A 16 -3.62 -20.87 10.79
C LYS A 16 -2.43 -21.46 11.55
N ASP A 17 -1.25 -21.48 10.92
CA ASP A 17 0.02 -21.94 11.50
C ASP A 17 0.66 -20.89 12.43
N VAL A 18 0.20 -19.64 12.38
CA VAL A 18 0.66 -18.56 13.25
C VAL A 18 -0.35 -18.33 14.36
N ALA A 19 0.09 -18.49 15.61
CA ALA A 19 -0.73 -18.26 16.79
C ALA A 19 -0.14 -17.12 17.63
N PHE A 20 -0.95 -16.08 17.85
CA PHE A 20 -0.62 -14.98 18.75
C PHE A 20 -1.05 -15.34 20.17
N LYS A 21 -0.20 -15.01 21.17
CA LYS A 21 -0.49 -15.32 22.58
C LYS A 21 -1.47 -14.31 23.20
N ASP A 22 -1.22 -13.04 22.95
CA ASP A 22 -2.02 -11.92 23.45
C ASP A 22 -1.90 -10.79 22.42
N LEU A 23 -2.90 -10.67 21.55
CA LEU A 23 -2.91 -9.69 20.45
C LEU A 23 -3.87 -8.56 20.82
N GLY A 24 -3.33 -7.40 21.23
CA GLY A 24 -4.15 -6.23 21.55
C GLY A 24 -4.42 -5.30 20.37
N LEU A 25 -3.48 -5.23 19.41
CA LEU A 25 -3.55 -4.30 18.29
C LEU A 25 -3.12 -4.98 17.00
N LEU A 26 -3.91 -4.79 15.94
CA LEU A 26 -3.60 -5.21 14.59
C LEU A 26 -3.56 -4.01 13.64
N ILE A 27 -2.40 -3.79 13.02
CA ILE A 27 -2.22 -2.75 12.00
C ILE A 27 -2.24 -3.42 10.62
N ILE A 28 -3.13 -2.97 9.75
CA ILE A 28 -3.24 -3.44 8.38
C ILE A 28 -2.88 -2.28 7.46
N ASP A 29 -1.91 -2.51 6.59
CA ASP A 29 -1.59 -1.60 5.51
C ASP A 29 -2.17 -2.12 4.18
N GLU A 30 -2.72 -1.24 3.36
CA GLU A 30 -3.26 -1.55 2.03
C GLU A 30 -4.29 -2.72 2.02
N GLU A 31 -5.33 -2.63 2.86
CA GLU A 31 -6.38 -3.67 3.08
C GLU A 31 -6.99 -4.24 1.77
N GLN A 32 -7.02 -3.47 0.69
CA GLN A 32 -7.55 -3.91 -0.61
C GLN A 32 -6.76 -5.06 -1.23
N ARG A 33 -5.49 -5.26 -0.87
CA ARG A 33 -4.67 -6.38 -1.36
C ARG A 33 -5.06 -7.72 -0.74
N PHE A 34 -5.90 -7.73 0.31
CA PHE A 34 -6.34 -8.95 0.98
C PHE A 34 -7.58 -9.56 0.32
N GLY A 35 -7.52 -10.88 0.08
CA GLY A 35 -8.64 -11.67 -0.43
C GLY A 35 -9.78 -11.81 0.58
N VAL A 36 -10.93 -12.31 0.10
CA VAL A 36 -12.17 -12.44 0.90
C VAL A 36 -11.97 -13.33 2.14
N ALA A 37 -11.24 -14.44 2.00
CA ALA A 37 -10.98 -15.36 3.12
C ALA A 37 -10.19 -14.68 4.27
N HIS A 38 -9.19 -13.86 3.95
CA HIS A 38 -8.45 -13.10 4.95
C HIS A 38 -9.35 -12.06 5.63
N LYS A 39 -10.25 -11.40 4.89
CA LYS A 39 -11.18 -10.42 5.44
C LYS A 39 -12.17 -11.03 6.42
N GLU A 40 -12.65 -12.25 6.17
CA GLU A 40 -13.50 -12.98 7.12
C GLU A 40 -12.75 -13.34 8.41
N TYR A 41 -11.50 -13.81 8.30
CA TYR A 41 -10.66 -14.08 9.46
C TYR A 41 -10.41 -12.81 10.29
N LEU A 42 -10.10 -11.69 9.62
CA LEU A 42 -9.93 -10.39 10.25
C LEU A 42 -11.20 -9.88 10.95
N ARG A 43 -12.39 -10.13 10.38
CA ARG A 43 -13.68 -9.79 11.02
C ARG A 43 -13.91 -10.56 12.30
N GLN A 44 -13.49 -11.83 12.35
CA GLN A 44 -13.59 -12.63 13.58
C GLN A 44 -12.67 -12.06 14.66
N MET A 45 -11.42 -11.71 14.32
CA MET A 45 -10.47 -11.10 15.26
C MET A 45 -10.87 -9.69 15.73
N ARG A 46 -11.55 -8.90 14.89
CA ARG A 46 -12.05 -7.55 15.24
C ARG A 46 -12.98 -7.50 16.45
N ARG A 47 -13.52 -8.63 16.90
CA ARG A 47 -14.37 -8.70 18.11
C ARG A 47 -13.55 -8.66 19.40
N GLU A 48 -12.28 -9.03 19.32
CA GLU A 48 -11.39 -9.22 20.47
C GLU A 48 -10.18 -8.28 20.42
N VAL A 49 -9.86 -7.71 19.25
CA VAL A 49 -8.62 -6.97 18.99
C VAL A 49 -8.93 -5.62 18.33
N ASP A 50 -8.23 -4.57 18.74
CA ASP A 50 -8.30 -3.25 18.09
C ASP A 50 -7.61 -3.29 16.72
N VAL A 51 -8.29 -2.78 15.69
CA VAL A 51 -7.78 -2.82 14.30
C VAL A 51 -7.61 -1.42 13.74
N LEU A 52 -6.37 -1.06 13.43
CA LEU A 52 -6.00 0.15 12.71
C LEU A 52 -5.74 -0.20 11.24
N THR A 53 -6.45 0.46 10.33
CA THR A 53 -6.23 0.29 8.89
C THR A 53 -5.61 1.55 8.32
N LEU A 54 -4.43 1.42 7.74
CA LEU A 54 -3.72 2.46 7.01
C LEU A 54 -3.89 2.21 5.51
N SER A 55 -4.12 3.28 4.75
CA SER A 55 -4.19 3.21 3.30
C SER A 55 -3.84 4.56 2.71
N ALA A 56 -2.99 4.57 1.67
CA ALA A 56 -2.74 5.76 0.88
C ALA A 56 -3.98 6.16 0.03
N THR A 57 -4.85 5.20 -0.27
CA THR A 57 -6.06 5.43 -1.08
C THR A 57 -7.29 4.83 -0.39
N PRO A 58 -8.24 5.65 0.10
CA PRO A 58 -9.44 5.12 0.73
C PRO A 58 -10.29 4.38 -0.32
N ILE A 59 -10.66 3.14 -0.03
CA ILE A 59 -11.55 2.35 -0.90
C ILE A 59 -12.90 3.09 -0.97
N PRO A 60 -13.50 3.30 -2.16
CA PRO A 60 -14.69 4.16 -2.32
C PRO A 60 -15.85 3.82 -1.38
N ARG A 61 -16.08 2.54 -1.13
CA ARG A 61 -17.10 2.07 -0.18
C ARG A 61 -16.76 2.41 1.26
N THR A 62 -15.50 2.25 1.66
CA THR A 62 -15.03 2.59 3.01
C THR A 62 -15.13 4.10 3.24
N LEU A 63 -14.73 4.90 2.25
CA LEU A 63 -14.90 6.36 2.27
C LEU A 63 -16.37 6.75 2.49
N HIS A 64 -17.28 6.15 1.72
CA HIS A 64 -18.72 6.40 1.85
C HIS A 64 -19.25 6.02 3.26
N MET A 65 -18.83 4.87 3.80
CA MET A 65 -19.23 4.47 5.16
C MET A 65 -18.76 5.45 6.24
N SER A 66 -17.59 6.05 6.05
CA SER A 66 -17.08 7.09 6.95
C SER A 66 -17.85 8.40 6.82
N LEU A 67 -18.19 8.82 5.59
CA LEU A 67 -19.02 10.00 5.36
C LEU A 67 -20.43 9.87 5.94
N VAL A 68 -20.97 8.64 6.00
CA VAL A 68 -22.28 8.33 6.61
C VAL A 68 -22.18 8.08 8.13
N GLY A 69 -20.98 8.17 8.72
CA GLY A 69 -20.78 8.04 10.18
C GLY A 69 -20.82 6.60 10.71
N VAL A 70 -20.72 5.60 9.83
CA VAL A 70 -20.70 4.18 10.22
C VAL A 70 -19.29 3.72 10.63
N LYS A 71 -18.25 4.45 10.19
CA LYS A 71 -16.85 4.12 10.48
C LYS A 71 -16.02 5.38 10.68
N ASP A 72 -15.36 5.50 11.82
CA ASP A 72 -14.43 6.62 12.05
C ASP A 72 -13.23 6.55 11.08
N MET A 73 -12.88 7.69 10.51
CA MET A 73 -11.76 7.84 9.58
C MET A 73 -11.02 9.14 9.90
N SER A 74 -9.70 9.03 9.99
CA SER A 74 -8.81 10.18 10.10
C SER A 74 -8.05 10.33 8.79
N THR A 75 -8.10 11.53 8.19
CA THR A 75 -7.37 11.87 6.97
C THR A 75 -6.20 12.78 7.28
N MET A 76 -5.02 12.45 6.77
CA MET A 76 -3.84 13.30 6.83
C MET A 76 -3.67 13.99 5.48
N GLU A 77 -4.08 15.25 5.39
CA GLU A 77 -4.04 16.02 4.13
C GLU A 77 -2.76 16.83 3.94
N THR A 78 -2.12 17.21 5.05
CA THR A 78 -0.91 18.05 5.02
C THR A 78 0.29 17.23 4.54
N PRO A 79 0.92 17.59 3.40
CA PRO A 79 2.16 16.95 2.98
C PRO A 79 3.32 17.37 3.90
N PRO A 80 4.39 16.56 3.99
CA PRO A 80 5.59 16.94 4.73
C PRO A 80 6.28 18.18 4.11
N GLU A 81 6.99 18.95 4.94
CA GLU A 81 7.49 20.30 4.61
C GLU A 81 8.38 20.36 3.35
N GLU A 82 9.14 19.31 3.06
CA GLU A 82 10.07 19.27 1.93
C GLU A 82 9.47 18.65 0.65
N ARG A 83 8.16 18.40 0.60
CA ARG A 83 7.52 17.78 -0.56
C ARG A 83 7.30 18.79 -1.69
N LEU A 84 8.15 18.73 -2.72
CA LEU A 84 7.95 19.45 -3.97
C LEU A 84 6.87 18.77 -4.83
N PRO A 85 6.04 19.55 -5.56
CA PRO A 85 5.06 18.99 -6.49
C PRO A 85 5.75 18.26 -7.65
N ILE A 86 5.19 17.11 -8.05
CA ILE A 86 5.69 16.33 -9.18
C ILE A 86 5.28 17.02 -10.49
N LYS A 87 6.23 17.22 -11.40
CA LYS A 87 5.94 17.73 -12.75
C LYS A 87 5.44 16.59 -13.64
N THR A 88 4.15 16.62 -13.99
CA THR A 88 3.51 15.59 -14.81
C THR A 88 3.35 16.06 -16.25
N TYR A 89 3.74 15.20 -17.21
CA TYR A 89 3.58 15.44 -18.65
C TYR A 89 2.72 14.33 -19.27
N VAL A 90 1.77 14.70 -20.12
CA VAL A 90 0.96 13.77 -20.92
C VAL A 90 1.31 14.01 -22.37
N ALA A 91 1.91 13.01 -23.02
CA ALA A 91 2.34 13.06 -24.41
C ALA A 91 2.12 11.70 -25.07
N GLU A 92 2.12 11.68 -26.41
CA GLU A 92 2.19 10.43 -27.16
C GLU A 92 3.56 9.75 -26.95
N TYR A 93 3.64 8.47 -27.29
CA TYR A 93 4.88 7.73 -27.18
C TYR A 93 5.94 8.29 -28.14
N ASP A 94 6.99 8.89 -27.58
CA ASP A 94 8.15 9.36 -28.32
C ASP A 94 9.43 8.88 -27.61
N GLU A 95 10.18 8.01 -28.27
CA GLU A 95 11.43 7.46 -27.76
C GLU A 95 12.45 8.56 -27.41
N ARG A 96 12.45 9.68 -28.13
CA ARG A 96 13.38 10.79 -27.87
C ARG A 96 13.04 11.48 -26.56
N PHE A 97 11.75 11.72 -26.34
CA PHE A 97 11.24 12.31 -25.09
C PHE A 97 11.53 11.41 -23.89
N ILE A 98 11.27 10.11 -24.02
CA ILE A 98 11.54 9.11 -22.97
C ILE A 98 13.04 9.06 -22.66
N ARG A 99 13.89 8.99 -23.69
CA ARG A 99 15.35 8.97 -23.52
C ARG A 99 15.85 10.21 -22.80
N GLU A 100 15.34 11.39 -23.15
CA GLU A 100 15.72 12.64 -22.48
C GLU A 100 15.28 12.64 -21.01
N ALA A 101 14.07 12.17 -20.71
CA ALA A 101 13.58 12.02 -19.34
C ALA A 101 14.47 11.08 -18.52
N ILE A 102 14.81 9.91 -19.07
CA ILE A 102 15.71 8.95 -18.41
C ILE A 102 17.09 9.55 -18.17
N LEU A 103 17.67 10.26 -19.15
CA LEU A 103 18.97 10.91 -19.00
C LEU A 103 18.97 12.00 -17.91
N ARG A 104 17.87 12.76 -17.79
CA ARG A 104 17.70 13.75 -16.71
C ARG A 104 17.64 13.08 -15.33
N GLU A 105 17.00 11.92 -15.22
CA GLU A 105 16.87 11.16 -13.97
C GLU A 105 18.12 10.32 -13.62
N LEU A 106 18.89 9.86 -14.62
CA LEU A 106 20.18 9.19 -14.39
C LEU A 106 21.17 10.12 -13.67
N CYS A 107 21.13 11.42 -13.94
CA CYS A 107 21.88 12.43 -13.19
C CYS A 107 21.40 12.56 -11.72
N GLN A 108 20.18 12.12 -11.40
CA GLN A 108 19.53 12.14 -10.07
C GLN A 108 19.41 10.74 -9.43
N GLN A 109 20.16 9.75 -9.92
CA GLN A 109 20.36 8.38 -9.40
C GLN A 109 19.28 7.33 -9.69
N THR A 110 18.00 7.66 -9.90
CA THR A 110 16.96 6.62 -10.12
C THR A 110 15.93 7.02 -11.15
N ALA A 111 15.65 6.13 -12.11
CA ALA A 111 14.52 6.24 -13.05
C ALA A 111 13.68 4.96 -13.00
N TYR A 112 12.34 5.09 -13.09
CA TYR A 112 11.41 3.97 -13.15
C TYR A 112 10.71 3.97 -14.52
N ASP A 113 10.77 2.85 -15.23
CA ASP A 113 9.98 2.63 -16.44
C ASP A 113 9.02 1.44 -16.21
N VAL A 114 7.79 1.55 -16.70
CA VAL A 114 6.72 0.57 -16.48
C VAL A 114 6.22 0.09 -17.83
N ALA A 115 6.71 -1.08 -18.26
CA ALA A 115 6.17 -1.77 -19.42
C ALA A 115 4.92 -2.57 -19.04
N ARG A 116 3.85 -2.45 -19.83
CA ARG A 116 2.63 -3.25 -19.65
C ARG A 116 2.80 -4.71 -20.06
N ASP A 117 3.76 -4.99 -20.94
CA ASP A 117 4.08 -6.33 -21.42
C ASP A 117 5.51 -6.67 -21.02
N ALA A 118 5.67 -7.76 -20.26
CA ALA A 118 6.96 -8.23 -19.80
C ALA A 118 7.85 -8.73 -20.94
N SER A 119 7.28 -9.10 -22.10
CA SER A 119 8.05 -9.52 -23.28
C SER A 119 8.79 -8.36 -23.95
N LEU A 120 8.39 -7.12 -23.68
CA LEU A 120 9.03 -5.90 -24.17
C LEU A 120 10.17 -5.43 -23.25
N LEU A 121 10.35 -6.06 -22.09
CA LEU A 121 11.45 -5.73 -21.19
C LEU A 121 12.76 -6.30 -21.75
N PRO A 122 13.86 -5.53 -21.72
CA PRO A 122 15.18 -6.10 -21.99
C PRO A 122 15.42 -7.25 -21.02
N ALA A 123 15.97 -8.37 -21.51
CA ALA A 123 16.36 -9.47 -20.64
C ALA A 123 17.24 -8.91 -19.51
N ALA A 124 16.89 -9.23 -18.27
CA ALA A 124 17.68 -8.83 -17.12
C ALA A 124 19.14 -9.26 -17.33
N PRO A 125 20.13 -8.45 -16.91
CA PRO A 125 21.54 -8.81 -17.00
C PRO A 125 21.86 -10.11 -16.24
#